data_AF-A0A1G2DN91-F1
#
_entry.id   AF-A0A1G2DN91-F1
#
_cell.length_a   1.000
_cell.length_b   1.000
_cell.length_c   1.000
_cell.angle_alpha   90.00
_cell.angle_beta   90.00
_cell.angle_gamma   90.00
#
_symmetry.space_group_name_H-M   'P 1'
#
loop_
_entity.id
_entity.type
_entity.pdbx_description
1 polymer ?
#
loop_
_entity_poly.entity_id
_entity_poly.type
_entity_poly.pdbx_seq_one_letter_code
_entity_poly.pdbx_strand_id
1 'polypeptide(L)'
;KGTGWCTAGHSTAQTQIESGDFYVYYTNDSSGEPTQPRLAIRMDGDNRIGEVRGILPHQGVEPVMQEALGGKLQEFGGEADVYRKKSSDMRMLTALEKKRENEEAFTKDDLVLLYEINGTIEGFGYQKDPRIAELREGRNTEEDMLVIFECTRDEIAHVPSQINENTKAYVGQLEPGIFQKLPENLEHVYTSFPEKKIRRENVLIGGKSAEQLISEMKAAGINISDYAKSMLKSREFVPGKNPEEATLIGLTVADLGFKSSATTDQIYERAHILGLELCPADTGPNYCLKYRNQPLNEWIYIGMKQISDSDGGPGVFRLARDDDGLWLHVYWASPGHAWNPAHGFVFRLPAGRQVSAFARRLGLRSHSGEGGSELRRTKSASSLRR
;
A
#
# COMPACT_ATOMS: atom_id res chain seq x y z
N LYS A 1 -24.28 15.50 -31.31
CA LYS A 1 -24.46 14.35 -32.23
C LYS A 1 -24.47 13.02 -31.48
N GLY A 2 -25.46 12.76 -30.60
CA GLY A 2 -25.58 11.45 -29.94
C GLY A 2 -24.35 10.98 -29.14
N THR A 3 -23.49 11.89 -28.67
CA THR A 3 -22.23 11.55 -27.98
C THR A 3 -22.44 11.05 -26.56
N GLY A 4 -23.66 11.17 -26.02
CA GLY A 4 -23.97 10.84 -24.62
C GLY A 4 -23.40 11.84 -23.61
N TRP A 5 -22.73 12.91 -24.04
CA TRP A 5 -22.20 13.93 -23.14
C TRP A 5 -23.33 14.77 -22.54
N CYS A 6 -23.34 14.93 -21.22
CA CYS A 6 -24.27 15.80 -20.48
C CYS A 6 -23.96 17.30 -20.68
N THR A 7 -23.67 17.73 -21.90
CA THR A 7 -23.29 19.11 -22.26
C THR A 7 -24.37 19.80 -23.10
N ALA A 8 -25.44 19.08 -23.47
CA ALA A 8 -26.45 19.59 -24.40
C ALA A 8 -27.44 20.61 -23.78
N GLY A 9 -27.50 20.74 -22.46
CA GLY A 9 -28.37 21.71 -21.79
C GLY A 9 -27.78 23.12 -21.83
N HIS A 10 -28.56 24.14 -22.23
CA HIS A 10 -28.08 25.52 -22.36
C HIS A 10 -27.44 26.06 -21.08
N SER A 11 -28.05 25.83 -19.91
CA SER A 11 -27.50 26.22 -18.62
C SER A 11 -26.18 25.50 -18.31
N THR A 12 -26.09 24.19 -18.59
CA THR A 12 -24.87 23.41 -18.40
C THR A 12 -23.75 23.86 -19.32
N ALA A 13 -24.03 24.09 -20.60
CA ALA A 13 -23.04 24.59 -21.55
C ALA A 13 -22.52 25.97 -21.14
N GLN A 14 -23.42 26.87 -20.73
CA GLN A 14 -23.05 28.20 -20.23
C GLN A 14 -22.12 28.10 -19.02
N THR A 15 -22.48 27.33 -17.99
CA THR A 15 -21.63 27.15 -16.80
C THR A 15 -20.27 26.54 -17.15
N GLN A 16 -20.20 25.60 -18.09
CA GLN A 16 -18.93 24.98 -18.49
C GLN A 16 -18.01 25.96 -19.21
N ILE A 17 -18.55 26.82 -20.08
CA ILE A 17 -17.79 27.86 -20.78
C ILE A 17 -17.38 28.99 -19.83
N GLU A 18 -18.24 29.37 -18.87
CA GLU A 18 -17.91 30.34 -17.84
C GLU A 18 -16.78 29.85 -16.91
N SER A 19 -16.65 28.52 -16.75
CA SER A 19 -15.61 27.88 -15.96
C SER A 19 -14.26 27.79 -16.67
N GLY A 20 -14.19 28.00 -17.98
CA GLY A 20 -12.97 27.89 -18.78
C GLY A 20 -13.25 27.37 -20.20
N ASP A 21 -12.18 27.18 -20.98
CA ASP A 21 -12.29 26.66 -22.34
C ASP A 21 -12.98 25.28 -22.41
N PHE A 22 -13.62 25.01 -23.55
CA PHE A 22 -14.20 23.72 -23.86
C PHE A 22 -13.72 23.24 -25.23
N TYR A 23 -12.73 22.35 -25.22
CA TYR A 23 -12.13 21.81 -26.44
C TYR A 23 -12.94 20.61 -26.94
N VAL A 24 -13.26 20.59 -28.23
CA VAL A 24 -13.92 19.44 -28.88
C VAL A 24 -13.12 19.01 -30.09
N TYR A 25 -12.79 17.73 -30.14
CA TYR A 25 -12.04 17.11 -31.22
C TYR A 25 -12.97 16.24 -32.07
N TYR A 26 -12.76 16.28 -33.37
CA TYR A 26 -13.64 15.68 -34.37
C TYR A 26 -12.87 14.70 -35.26
N THR A 27 -13.54 13.62 -35.67
CA THR A 27 -13.13 12.86 -36.86
C THR A 27 -13.89 13.36 -38.09
N ASN A 28 -13.28 13.16 -39.25
CA ASN A 28 -13.91 13.42 -40.52
C ASN A 28 -15.07 12.45 -40.77
N ASP A 29 -16.13 12.93 -41.40
CA ASP A 29 -17.18 12.09 -41.96
C ASP A 29 -16.76 11.50 -43.32
N SER A 30 -17.67 10.77 -43.97
CA SER A 30 -17.42 10.13 -45.26
C SER A 30 -17.07 11.11 -46.39
N SER A 31 -17.39 12.40 -46.22
CA SER A 31 -17.08 13.46 -47.19
C SER A 31 -15.75 14.16 -46.89
N GLY A 32 -15.07 13.77 -45.81
CA GLY A 32 -13.80 14.38 -45.37
C GLY A 32 -13.98 15.58 -44.43
N GLU A 33 -15.19 15.91 -44.01
CA GLU A 33 -15.46 17.09 -43.18
C GLU A 33 -15.43 16.74 -41.68
N PRO A 34 -14.82 17.54 -40.80
CA PRO A 34 -14.62 17.24 -39.37
C PRO A 34 -15.91 17.43 -38.54
N THR A 35 -16.94 16.64 -38.83
CA THR A 35 -18.28 16.86 -38.27
C THR A 35 -18.66 15.88 -37.16
N GLN A 36 -17.82 14.90 -36.84
CA GLN A 36 -18.13 13.89 -35.83
C GLN A 36 -17.35 14.15 -34.53
N PRO A 37 -17.96 14.74 -33.48
CA PRO A 37 -17.25 14.95 -32.21
C PRO A 37 -16.96 13.62 -31.52
N ARG A 38 -15.72 13.41 -31.07
CA ARG A 38 -15.25 12.13 -30.49
C ARG A 38 -14.57 12.28 -29.13
N LEU A 39 -14.05 13.46 -28.83
CA LEU A 39 -13.38 13.77 -27.57
C LEU A 39 -13.72 15.21 -27.16
N ALA A 40 -14.02 15.41 -25.88
CA ALA A 40 -14.17 16.73 -25.28
C ALA A 40 -13.25 16.87 -24.07
N ILE A 41 -12.66 18.05 -23.89
CA ILE A 41 -11.85 18.41 -22.74
C ILE A 41 -12.41 19.72 -22.17
N ARG A 42 -12.97 19.64 -20.98
CA ARG A 42 -13.50 20.78 -20.23
C ARG A 42 -12.41 21.31 -19.30
N MET A 43 -12.18 22.61 -19.33
CA MET A 43 -11.26 23.28 -18.43
C MET A 43 -11.94 23.75 -17.13
N ASP A 44 -11.13 23.93 -16.09
CA ASP A 44 -11.50 24.58 -14.83
C ASP A 44 -10.48 25.69 -14.52
N GLY A 45 -10.74 26.87 -15.08
CA GLY A 45 -9.79 27.96 -15.22
C GLY A 45 -8.84 27.73 -16.40
N ASP A 46 -7.75 28.50 -16.41
CA ASP A 46 -6.85 28.53 -17.58
C ASP A 46 -5.89 27.33 -17.66
N ASN A 47 -5.53 26.75 -16.50
CA ASN A 47 -4.42 25.80 -16.39
C ASN A 47 -4.79 24.46 -15.74
N ARG A 48 -6.08 24.19 -15.51
CA ARG A 48 -6.53 22.91 -14.94
C ARG A 48 -7.56 22.24 -15.82
N ILE A 49 -7.42 20.93 -15.96
CA ILE A 49 -8.39 20.13 -16.67
C ILE A 49 -9.49 19.79 -15.67
N GLY A 50 -10.72 20.17 -15.99
CA GLY A 50 -11.89 19.80 -15.19
C GLY A 50 -12.40 18.40 -15.55
N GLU A 51 -12.40 18.04 -16.84
CA GLU A 51 -12.93 16.75 -17.29
C GLU A 51 -12.48 16.39 -18.71
N VAL A 52 -12.32 15.09 -18.97
CA VAL A 52 -12.07 14.53 -20.31
C VAL A 52 -13.15 13.51 -20.62
N ARG A 53 -13.75 13.59 -21.81
CA ARG A 53 -14.88 12.74 -22.22
C ARG A 53 -14.68 12.18 -23.62
N GLY A 54 -14.65 10.87 -23.76
CA GLY A 54 -14.76 10.19 -25.04
C GLY A 54 -16.19 9.71 -25.33
N ILE A 55 -16.37 8.94 -26.39
CA ILE A 55 -17.68 8.42 -26.82
C ILE A 55 -17.86 6.90 -26.67
N LEU A 56 -16.84 6.18 -26.21
CA LEU A 56 -16.99 4.76 -25.86
C LEU A 56 -17.82 4.61 -24.58
N PRO A 57 -18.30 3.39 -24.25
CA PRO A 57 -18.90 3.12 -22.95
C PRO A 57 -18.08 3.71 -21.79
N HIS A 58 -18.77 4.21 -20.77
CA HIS A 58 -18.18 4.91 -19.62
C HIS A 58 -17.33 6.15 -19.96
N GLN A 59 -17.63 6.80 -21.10
CA GLN A 59 -16.93 7.98 -21.61
C GLN A 59 -15.45 7.70 -21.96
N GLY A 60 -15.14 6.45 -22.32
CA GLY A 60 -13.81 6.04 -22.75
C GLY A 60 -13.37 6.76 -24.04
N VAL A 61 -12.09 7.10 -24.10
CA VAL A 61 -11.47 7.77 -25.24
C VAL A 61 -11.05 6.72 -26.27
N GLU A 62 -11.50 6.90 -27.50
CA GLU A 62 -11.19 5.98 -28.58
C GLU A 62 -9.72 5.95 -28.94
N PRO A 63 -9.18 4.80 -29.43
CA PRO A 63 -7.79 4.71 -29.87
C PRO A 63 -7.39 5.79 -30.88
N VAL A 64 -8.29 6.13 -31.82
CA VAL A 64 -8.06 7.17 -32.84
C VAL A 64 -7.92 8.58 -32.25
N MET A 65 -8.43 8.82 -31.03
CA MET A 65 -8.38 10.11 -30.34
C MET A 65 -7.22 10.22 -29.34
N GLN A 66 -6.46 9.14 -29.13
CA GLN A 66 -5.37 9.10 -28.14
C GLN A 66 -4.24 10.07 -28.47
N GLU A 67 -3.89 10.21 -29.74
CA GLU A 67 -2.86 11.16 -30.17
C GLU A 67 -3.31 12.61 -29.93
N ALA A 68 -4.55 12.94 -30.29
CA ALA A 68 -5.12 14.26 -30.05
C ALA A 68 -5.19 14.60 -28.56
N LEU A 69 -5.66 13.66 -27.72
CA LEU A 69 -5.66 13.81 -26.27
C LEU A 69 -4.24 13.99 -25.73
N GLY A 70 -3.32 13.12 -26.14
CA GLY A 70 -1.92 13.17 -25.71
C GLY A 70 -1.24 14.50 -26.05
N GLY A 71 -1.49 15.03 -27.25
CA GLY A 71 -1.01 16.34 -27.69
C GLY A 71 -1.51 17.46 -26.76
N LYS A 72 -2.81 17.48 -26.46
CA LYS A 72 -3.37 18.50 -25.55
C LYS A 72 -2.86 18.36 -24.12
N LEU A 73 -2.71 17.13 -23.62
CA LEU A 73 -2.21 16.86 -22.27
C LEU A 73 -0.74 17.31 -22.05
N GLN A 74 0.05 17.51 -23.11
CA GLN A 74 1.42 18.04 -22.98
C GLN A 74 1.44 19.50 -22.50
N GLU A 75 0.36 20.25 -22.72
CA GLU A 75 0.26 21.67 -22.32
C GLU A 75 0.14 21.85 -20.79
N PHE A 76 -0.15 20.79 -20.04
CA PHE A 76 -0.52 20.87 -18.62
C PHE A 76 0.52 20.31 -17.64
N GLY A 77 1.69 19.91 -18.11
CA GLY A 77 2.76 19.39 -17.23
C GLY A 77 2.26 18.26 -16.31
N GLY A 78 2.50 18.37 -15.01
CA GLY A 78 2.13 17.35 -14.01
C GLY A 78 0.62 17.21 -13.78
N GLU A 79 -0.19 18.24 -14.03
CA GLU A 79 -1.67 18.17 -13.93
C GLU A 79 -2.24 17.07 -14.83
N ALA A 80 -1.61 16.87 -15.99
CA ALA A 80 -2.02 15.86 -16.95
C ALA A 80 -1.66 14.41 -16.55
N ASP A 81 -0.88 14.17 -15.48
CA ASP A 81 -0.48 12.81 -15.09
C ASP A 81 -1.69 11.94 -14.73
N VAL A 82 -2.68 12.51 -14.03
CA VAL A 82 -3.93 11.80 -13.69
C VAL A 82 -4.69 11.39 -14.94
N TYR A 83 -4.75 12.27 -15.95
CA TYR A 83 -5.46 12.00 -17.21
C TYR A 83 -4.70 11.03 -18.11
N ARG A 84 -3.36 11.09 -18.11
CA ARG A 84 -2.51 10.10 -18.78
C ARG A 84 -2.70 8.71 -18.19
N LYS A 85 -2.74 8.60 -16.86
CA LYS A 85 -3.03 7.34 -16.17
C LYS A 85 -4.40 6.80 -16.56
N LYS A 86 -5.45 7.62 -16.44
CA LYS A 86 -6.82 7.24 -16.85
C LYS A 86 -6.88 6.72 -18.28
N SER A 87 -6.23 7.43 -19.23
CA SER A 87 -6.23 6.99 -20.62
C SER A 87 -5.49 5.66 -20.83
N SER A 88 -4.35 5.47 -20.15
CA SER A 88 -3.60 4.22 -20.19
C SER A 88 -4.39 3.05 -19.63
N ASP A 89 -5.02 3.23 -18.47
CA ASP A 89 -5.84 2.23 -17.78
C ASP A 89 -7.03 1.79 -18.64
N MET A 90 -7.74 2.74 -19.25
CA MET A 90 -8.87 2.46 -20.17
C MET A 90 -8.43 1.70 -21.42
N ARG A 91 -7.25 2.02 -21.96
CA ARG A 91 -6.68 1.29 -23.10
C ARG A 91 -6.34 -0.15 -22.72
N MET A 92 -5.76 -0.35 -21.54
CA MET A 92 -5.44 -1.69 -21.06
C MET A 92 -6.71 -2.52 -20.82
N LEU A 93 -7.74 -1.96 -20.18
CA LEU A 93 -9.04 -2.65 -20.06
C LEU A 93 -9.63 -3.06 -21.41
N THR A 94 -9.60 -2.16 -22.39
CA THR A 94 -10.07 -2.46 -23.75
C THR A 94 -9.27 -3.59 -24.40
N ALA A 95 -7.97 -3.68 -24.13
CA ALA A 95 -7.14 -4.78 -24.60
C ALA A 95 -7.50 -6.10 -23.92
N LEU A 96 -7.81 -6.09 -22.62
CA LEU A 96 -8.26 -7.27 -21.88
C LEU A 96 -9.62 -7.79 -22.37
N GLU A 97 -10.56 -6.90 -22.70
CA GLU A 97 -11.84 -7.29 -23.31
C GLU A 97 -11.63 -8.04 -24.62
N LYS A 98 -10.80 -7.49 -25.51
CA LYS A 98 -10.47 -8.15 -26.79
C LYS A 98 -9.81 -9.51 -26.59
N LYS A 99 -8.88 -9.62 -25.63
CA LYS A 99 -8.27 -10.90 -25.27
C LYS A 99 -9.32 -11.92 -24.82
N ARG A 100 -10.26 -11.51 -23.96
CA ARG A 100 -11.37 -12.36 -23.51
C ARG A 100 -12.25 -12.80 -24.69
N GLU A 101 -12.63 -11.87 -25.57
CA GLU A 101 -13.44 -12.16 -26.77
C GLU A 101 -12.76 -13.14 -27.72
N ASN A 102 -11.43 -13.07 -27.83
CA ASN A 102 -10.62 -13.95 -28.66
C ASN A 102 -10.19 -15.25 -27.95
N GLU A 103 -10.63 -15.49 -26.70
CA GLU A 103 -10.20 -16.61 -25.86
C GLU A 103 -8.67 -16.68 -25.64
N GLU A 104 -8.00 -15.52 -25.68
CA GLU A 104 -6.57 -15.39 -25.39
C GLU A 104 -6.29 -15.44 -23.88
N ALA A 105 -5.24 -16.18 -23.49
CA ALA A 105 -4.82 -16.25 -22.11
C ALA A 105 -4.28 -14.90 -21.61
N PHE A 106 -4.60 -14.55 -20.37
CA PHE A 106 -4.11 -13.33 -19.73
C PHE A 106 -2.70 -13.57 -19.20
N THR A 107 -1.78 -12.66 -19.48
CA THR A 107 -0.42 -12.69 -18.95
C THR A 107 -0.40 -12.28 -17.48
N LYS A 108 0.76 -12.39 -16.84
CA LYS A 108 0.97 -11.85 -15.48
C LYS A 108 0.63 -10.37 -15.40
N ASP A 109 1.11 -9.56 -16.35
CA ASP A 109 0.87 -8.10 -16.33
C ASP A 109 -0.61 -7.76 -16.52
N ASP A 110 -1.31 -8.52 -17.38
CA ASP A 110 -2.76 -8.40 -17.55
C ASP A 110 -3.49 -8.65 -16.22
N LEU A 111 -3.10 -9.71 -15.50
CA LEU A 111 -3.71 -10.11 -14.23
C LEU A 111 -3.36 -9.16 -13.08
N VAL A 112 -2.11 -8.72 -12.99
CA VAL A 112 -1.64 -7.74 -12.00
C VAL A 112 -2.42 -6.43 -12.12
N LEU A 113 -2.70 -6.00 -13.36
CA LEU A 113 -3.57 -4.87 -13.62
C LEU A 113 -5.03 -5.18 -13.25
N LEU A 114 -5.59 -6.27 -13.77
CA LEU A 114 -7.00 -6.63 -13.58
C LEU A 114 -7.40 -6.76 -12.10
N TYR A 115 -6.51 -7.33 -11.29
CA TYR A 115 -6.68 -7.47 -9.85
C TYR A 115 -6.19 -6.27 -9.05
N GLU A 116 -5.75 -5.19 -9.71
CA GLU A 116 -5.33 -3.92 -9.11
C GLU A 116 -4.21 -4.07 -8.06
N ILE A 117 -3.31 -5.04 -8.27
CA ILE A 117 -2.29 -5.45 -7.28
C ILE A 117 -1.29 -4.32 -7.00
N ASN A 118 -0.94 -3.54 -8.02
CA ASN A 118 0.04 -2.45 -7.95
C ASN A 118 -0.59 -1.06 -7.99
N GLY A 119 -1.91 -0.97 -8.10
CA GLY A 119 -2.62 0.29 -8.22
C GLY A 119 -4.04 0.08 -8.74
N THR A 120 -4.91 1.03 -8.41
CA THR A 120 -6.30 1.04 -8.88
C THR A 120 -6.36 1.42 -10.35
N ILE A 121 -7.29 0.81 -11.08
CA ILE A 121 -7.64 1.21 -12.45
C ILE A 121 -8.52 2.45 -12.36
N GLU A 122 -8.13 3.53 -13.05
CA GLU A 122 -8.88 4.78 -13.08
C GLU A 122 -9.48 5.03 -14.45
N GLY A 123 -10.76 5.38 -14.48
CA GLY A 123 -11.46 5.80 -15.68
C GLY A 123 -11.81 7.29 -15.69
N PHE A 124 -12.47 7.70 -16.77
CA PHE A 124 -13.05 9.04 -16.87
C PHE A 124 -14.44 9.14 -16.22
N GLY A 125 -15.04 8.00 -15.87
CA GLY A 125 -16.28 7.93 -15.08
C GLY A 125 -16.06 8.14 -13.58
N TYR A 126 -17.14 8.47 -12.88
CA TYR A 126 -17.15 8.67 -11.43
C TYR A 126 -17.13 7.37 -10.61
N GLN A 127 -17.54 6.26 -11.23
CA GLN A 127 -17.63 4.95 -10.60
C GLN A 127 -16.51 4.05 -11.10
N LYS A 128 -16.22 2.99 -10.34
CA LYS A 128 -15.33 1.92 -10.77
C LYS A 128 -15.85 1.34 -12.09
N ASP A 129 -14.93 1.13 -13.04
CA ASP A 129 -15.29 0.63 -14.36
C ASP A 129 -15.87 -0.80 -14.24
N PRO A 130 -17.12 -1.05 -14.69
CA PRO A 130 -17.78 -2.33 -14.50
C PRO A 130 -17.07 -3.47 -15.24
N ARG A 131 -16.31 -3.17 -16.29
CA ARG A 131 -15.53 -4.17 -17.03
C ARG A 131 -14.53 -4.91 -16.15
N ILE A 132 -14.04 -4.29 -15.06
CA ILE A 132 -13.16 -4.96 -14.11
C ILE A 132 -13.88 -6.16 -13.47
N ALA A 133 -15.14 -5.99 -13.06
CA ALA A 133 -15.95 -7.07 -12.51
C ALA A 133 -16.28 -8.12 -13.59
N GLU A 134 -16.71 -7.68 -14.77
CA GLU A 134 -17.05 -8.58 -15.89
C GLU A 134 -15.85 -9.40 -16.39
N LEU A 135 -14.65 -8.83 -16.40
CA LEU A 135 -13.41 -9.52 -16.80
C LEU A 135 -12.91 -10.50 -15.72
N ARG A 136 -13.26 -10.26 -14.45
CA ARG A 136 -12.98 -11.17 -13.34
C ARG A 136 -14.02 -12.29 -13.22
N GLU A 137 -15.24 -12.07 -13.69
CA GLU A 137 -16.30 -13.05 -13.66
C GLU A 137 -15.92 -14.33 -14.43
N GLY A 138 -16.11 -15.49 -13.79
CA GLY A 138 -15.78 -16.79 -14.38
C GLY A 138 -14.29 -17.17 -14.38
N ARG A 139 -13.38 -16.29 -13.95
CA ARG A 139 -11.96 -16.63 -13.82
C ARG A 139 -11.73 -17.58 -12.64
N ASN A 140 -10.73 -18.45 -12.77
CA ASN A 140 -10.23 -19.25 -11.66
C ASN A 140 -9.13 -18.47 -10.92
N THR A 141 -9.50 -17.85 -9.81
CA THR A 141 -8.59 -17.04 -8.99
C THR A 141 -7.40 -17.85 -8.46
N GLU A 142 -7.54 -19.15 -8.21
CA GLU A 142 -6.42 -19.98 -7.78
C GLU A 142 -5.35 -20.10 -8.86
N GLU A 143 -5.74 -20.34 -10.11
CA GLU A 143 -4.79 -20.39 -11.24
C GLU A 143 -4.18 -19.02 -11.52
N ASP A 144 -4.97 -17.95 -11.38
CA ASP A 144 -4.47 -16.59 -11.55
C ASP A 144 -3.41 -16.25 -10.49
N MET A 145 -3.58 -16.67 -9.24
CA MET A 145 -2.57 -16.47 -8.18
C MET A 145 -1.24 -17.15 -8.52
N LEU A 146 -1.26 -18.34 -9.15
CA LEU A 146 -0.01 -19.00 -9.58
C LEU A 146 0.77 -18.16 -10.59
N VAL A 147 0.05 -17.52 -11.52
CA VAL A 147 0.65 -16.63 -12.53
C VAL A 147 1.12 -15.32 -11.91
N ILE A 148 0.31 -14.70 -11.04
CA ILE A 148 0.61 -13.41 -10.42
C ILE A 148 1.78 -13.50 -9.45
N PHE A 149 1.79 -14.54 -8.60
CA PHE A 149 2.83 -14.76 -7.59
C PHE A 149 4.04 -15.54 -8.13
N GLU A 150 3.99 -15.99 -9.39
CA GLU A 150 5.06 -16.79 -10.02
C GLU A 150 5.47 -17.98 -9.15
N CYS A 151 4.46 -18.72 -8.69
CA CYS A 151 4.65 -19.84 -7.76
C CYS A 151 3.80 -21.05 -8.15
N THR A 152 4.10 -22.18 -7.54
CA THR A 152 3.36 -23.43 -7.65
C THR A 152 2.30 -23.54 -6.56
N ARG A 153 1.30 -24.42 -6.75
CA ARG A 153 0.22 -24.61 -5.77
C ARG A 153 0.73 -24.95 -4.37
N ASP A 154 1.80 -25.75 -4.28
CA ASP A 154 2.39 -26.16 -2.99
C ASP A 154 3.17 -25.02 -2.29
N GLU A 155 3.46 -23.93 -2.99
CA GLU A 155 4.07 -22.70 -2.43
C GLU A 155 3.01 -21.71 -1.92
N ILE A 156 1.71 -21.98 -2.12
CA ILE A 156 0.59 -21.21 -1.57
C ILE A 156 -0.02 -21.98 -0.39
N ALA A 157 -0.02 -21.36 0.79
CA ALA A 157 -0.70 -21.88 1.98
C ALA A 157 -2.02 -21.14 2.22
N HIS A 158 -3.11 -21.88 2.43
CA HIS A 158 -4.42 -21.33 2.78
C HIS A 158 -4.78 -21.51 4.25
N VAL A 159 -4.09 -22.42 4.93
CA VAL A 159 -4.21 -22.66 6.37
C VAL A 159 -2.83 -22.81 7.01
N PRO A 160 -2.68 -22.57 8.32
CA PRO A 160 -1.37 -22.56 8.94
C PRO A 160 -0.62 -23.90 8.90
N SER A 161 -1.34 -25.02 8.79
CA SER A 161 -0.73 -26.36 8.69
C SER A 161 -0.08 -26.65 7.33
N GLN A 162 -0.34 -25.84 6.31
CA GLN A 162 0.29 -25.95 4.99
C GLN A 162 1.61 -25.15 4.91
N ILE A 163 1.86 -24.25 5.87
CA ILE A 163 3.04 -23.40 5.87
C ILE A 163 4.29 -24.24 6.07
N ASN A 164 5.26 -24.05 5.18
CA ASN A 164 6.58 -24.64 5.23
C ASN A 164 7.63 -23.63 4.73
N GLU A 165 8.90 -24.03 4.69
CA GLU A 165 10.01 -23.16 4.28
C GLU A 165 9.94 -22.66 2.82
N ASN A 166 9.22 -23.37 1.94
CA ASN A 166 9.03 -23.00 0.54
C ASN A 166 7.78 -22.15 0.32
N THR A 167 6.97 -21.89 1.35
CA THR A 167 5.76 -21.07 1.20
C THR A 167 6.11 -19.64 0.79
N LYS A 168 5.66 -19.23 -0.40
CA LYS A 168 5.81 -17.88 -0.95
C LYS A 168 4.60 -17.00 -0.71
N ALA A 169 3.40 -17.59 -0.66
CA ALA A 169 2.16 -16.88 -0.43
C ALA A 169 1.32 -17.52 0.67
N TYR A 170 0.71 -16.69 1.51
CA TYR A 170 -0.33 -17.10 2.44
C TYR A 170 -1.65 -16.40 2.08
N VAL A 171 -2.70 -17.17 1.81
CA VAL A 171 -4.03 -16.65 1.43
C VAL A 171 -5.09 -17.32 2.29
N GLY A 172 -5.34 -16.76 3.47
CA GLY A 172 -6.23 -17.38 4.44
C GLY A 172 -6.44 -16.57 5.73
N GLN A 173 -7.26 -17.11 6.62
CA GLN A 173 -7.61 -16.45 7.87
C GLN A 173 -6.39 -16.31 8.81
N LEU A 174 -6.34 -15.22 9.59
CA LEU A 174 -5.26 -15.00 10.56
C LEU A 174 -5.55 -15.76 11.86
N GLU A 175 -4.98 -16.96 11.98
CA GLU A 175 -5.06 -17.77 13.19
C GLU A 175 -4.04 -17.33 14.26
N PRO A 176 -4.24 -17.71 15.54
CA PRO A 176 -3.26 -17.45 16.59
C PRO A 176 -1.83 -17.89 16.22
N GLY A 177 -0.86 -17.01 16.46
CA GLY A 177 0.55 -17.22 16.15
C GLY A 177 0.90 -17.29 14.66
N ILE A 178 -0.02 -16.94 13.75
CA ILE A 178 0.23 -17.03 12.30
C ILE A 178 1.52 -16.32 11.88
N PHE A 179 1.77 -15.12 12.38
CA PHE A 179 2.95 -14.33 12.03
C PHE A 179 4.26 -14.89 12.59
N GLN A 180 4.20 -15.90 13.47
CA GLN A 180 5.34 -16.68 13.95
C GLN A 180 5.58 -17.97 13.15
N LYS A 181 4.63 -18.36 12.29
CA LYS A 181 4.74 -19.53 11.39
C LYS A 181 5.19 -19.13 9.99
N LEU A 182 4.80 -17.94 9.52
CA LEU A 182 5.16 -17.41 8.21
C LEU A 182 6.68 -17.38 7.99
N PRO A 183 7.22 -17.91 6.88
CA PRO A 183 8.66 -17.97 6.64
C PRO A 183 9.23 -16.61 6.23
N GLU A 184 10.56 -16.46 6.27
CA GLU A 184 11.22 -15.18 5.97
C GLU A 184 11.03 -14.76 4.50
N ASN A 185 11.16 -15.71 3.57
CA ASN A 185 11.02 -15.57 2.11
C ASN A 185 9.57 -15.40 1.64
N LEU A 186 8.59 -15.28 2.55
CA LEU A 186 7.20 -15.05 2.17
C LEU A 186 7.05 -13.69 1.48
N GLU A 187 6.44 -13.69 0.30
CA GLU A 187 6.28 -12.51 -0.55
C GLU A 187 4.86 -11.93 -0.46
N HIS A 188 3.87 -12.80 -0.26
CA HIS A 188 2.45 -12.45 -0.35
C HIS A 188 1.68 -12.90 0.90
N VAL A 189 0.88 -12.00 1.47
CA VAL A 189 -0.04 -12.31 2.58
C VAL A 189 -1.38 -11.67 2.28
N TYR A 190 -2.44 -12.47 2.28
CA TYR A 190 -3.81 -12.04 2.06
C TYR A 190 -4.73 -12.73 3.05
N THR A 191 -5.72 -12.02 3.59
CA THR A 191 -6.86 -12.68 4.27
C THR A 191 -7.93 -13.13 3.29
N SER A 192 -7.98 -12.45 2.14
CA SER A 192 -8.76 -12.79 0.94
C SER A 192 -8.10 -12.11 -0.26
N PHE A 193 -7.76 -12.88 -1.29
CA PHE A 193 -7.19 -12.33 -2.51
C PHE A 193 -8.30 -11.83 -3.45
N PRO A 194 -8.08 -10.71 -4.18
CA PRO A 194 -6.95 -9.77 -4.09
C PRO A 194 -7.14 -8.63 -3.08
N GLU A 195 -8.34 -8.38 -2.56
CA GLU A 195 -8.66 -7.10 -1.93
C GLU A 195 -8.06 -6.92 -0.53
N LYS A 196 -7.73 -8.01 0.16
CA LYS A 196 -7.31 -7.98 1.57
C LYS A 196 -5.84 -8.37 1.73
N LYS A 197 -4.97 -7.67 1.01
CA LYS A 197 -3.52 -7.78 1.16
C LYS A 197 -3.08 -7.26 2.52
N ILE A 198 -2.30 -8.04 3.25
CA ILE A 198 -1.65 -7.60 4.47
C ILE A 198 -0.32 -6.96 4.11
N ARG A 199 -0.15 -5.70 4.53
CA ARG A 199 1.09 -4.95 4.30
C ARG A 199 2.20 -5.52 5.19
N ARG A 200 3.32 -5.91 4.58
CA ARG A 200 4.52 -6.37 5.28
C ARG A 200 5.72 -5.62 4.75
N GLU A 201 6.45 -4.91 5.61
CA GLU A 201 7.60 -4.14 5.16
C GLU A 201 8.61 -3.89 6.28
N ASN A 202 9.88 -3.75 5.93
CA ASN A 202 10.96 -3.53 6.90
C ASN A 202 11.26 -2.03 7.08
N VAL A 203 11.39 -1.56 8.31
CA VAL A 203 11.74 -0.17 8.64
C VAL A 203 12.96 -0.17 9.56
N LEU A 204 13.97 0.64 9.22
CA LEU A 204 15.09 0.88 10.11
C LEU A 204 14.63 1.79 11.25
N ILE A 205 14.69 1.28 12.49
CA ILE A 205 14.34 2.00 13.71
C ILE A 205 15.55 1.99 14.66
N GLY A 206 15.49 2.78 15.73
CA GLY A 206 16.52 2.87 16.76
C GLY A 206 17.74 3.71 16.39
N GLY A 207 18.52 4.08 17.41
CA GLY A 207 19.79 4.79 17.26
C GLY A 207 19.68 6.29 16.99
N LYS A 208 18.46 6.86 17.03
CA LYS A 208 18.23 8.30 16.83
C LYS A 208 17.50 8.91 18.04
N SER A 209 17.92 10.11 18.42
CA SER A 209 17.20 10.93 19.41
C SER A 209 15.96 11.55 18.79
N ALA A 210 15.07 12.08 19.65
CA ALA A 210 13.91 12.84 19.21
C ALA A 210 14.29 14.05 18.34
N GLU A 211 15.35 14.77 18.71
CA GLU A 211 15.85 15.93 17.98
C GLU A 211 16.35 15.56 16.58
N GLN A 212 17.06 14.43 16.46
CA GLN A 212 17.52 13.92 15.18
C GLN A 212 16.33 13.55 14.29
N LEU A 213 15.35 12.81 14.81
CA LEU A 213 14.14 12.43 14.08
C LEU A 213 13.33 13.65 13.61
N ILE A 214 13.15 14.66 14.48
CA ILE A 214 12.48 15.91 14.11
C ILE A 214 13.23 16.63 13.00
N SER A 215 14.56 16.69 13.08
CA SER A 215 15.40 17.38 12.11
C SER A 215 15.38 16.69 10.75
N GLU A 216 15.49 15.36 10.73
CA GLU A 216 15.43 14.55 9.51
C GLU A 216 14.05 14.65 8.82
N MET A 217 12.96 14.56 9.59
CA MET A 217 11.60 14.69 9.04
C MET A 217 11.39 16.08 8.40
N LYS A 218 11.83 17.15 9.07
CA LYS A 218 11.77 18.51 8.50
C LYS A 218 12.62 18.64 7.24
N ALA A 219 13.84 18.10 7.23
CA ALA A 219 14.71 18.12 6.05
C ALA A 219 14.10 17.34 4.87
N ALA A 220 13.31 16.30 5.16
CA ALA A 220 12.55 15.55 4.18
C ALA A 220 11.21 16.21 3.78
N GLY A 221 10.91 17.42 4.26
CA GLY A 221 9.63 18.10 3.98
C GLY A 221 8.41 17.37 4.57
N ILE A 222 8.60 16.63 5.67
CA ILE A 222 7.50 16.01 6.43
C ILE A 222 7.03 17.00 7.48
N ASN A 223 5.72 17.24 7.49
CA ASN A 223 5.07 18.06 8.48
C ASN A 223 4.95 17.29 9.82
N ILE A 224 5.13 18.00 10.93
CA ILE A 224 5.02 17.43 12.27
C ILE A 224 4.06 18.30 13.05
N SER A 225 2.93 17.73 13.47
CA SER A 225 1.98 18.44 14.33
C SER A 225 2.62 18.84 15.67
N ASP A 226 2.10 19.89 16.31
CA ASP A 226 2.66 20.34 17.59
C ASP A 226 2.47 19.31 18.70
N TYR A 227 1.36 18.56 18.69
CA TYR A 227 1.15 17.40 19.55
C TYR A 227 2.22 16.31 19.32
N ALA A 228 2.56 16.01 18.07
CA ALA A 228 3.60 15.02 17.77
C ALA A 228 4.97 15.49 18.23
N LYS A 229 5.29 16.78 18.06
CA LYS A 229 6.53 17.38 18.63
C LYS A 229 6.55 17.29 20.15
N SER A 230 5.41 17.49 20.82
CA SER A 230 5.29 17.35 22.26
C SER A 230 5.56 15.92 22.71
N MET A 231 4.90 14.93 22.09
CA MET A 231 5.15 13.51 22.36
C MET A 231 6.61 13.12 22.14
N LEU A 232 7.24 13.56 21.05
CA LEU A 232 8.65 13.28 20.77
C LEU A 232 9.61 13.82 21.84
N LYS A 233 9.28 14.97 22.44
CA LYS A 233 10.09 15.60 23.51
C LYS A 233 9.72 15.10 24.91
N SER A 234 8.69 14.26 25.02
CA SER A 234 8.27 13.70 26.30
C SER A 234 9.31 12.74 26.85
N ARG A 235 9.46 12.70 28.17
CA ARG A 235 10.26 11.68 28.87
C ARG A 235 9.75 10.24 28.64
N GLU A 236 8.49 10.10 28.24
CA GLU A 236 7.88 8.81 27.93
C GLU A 236 8.24 8.32 26.52
N PHE A 237 8.77 9.20 25.65
CA PHE A 237 9.33 8.80 24.36
C PHE A 237 10.69 8.15 24.57
N VAL A 238 10.69 6.81 24.51
CA VAL A 238 11.89 5.99 24.64
C VAL A 238 12.16 5.34 23.28
N PRO A 239 13.05 5.90 22.44
CA PRO A 239 13.42 5.32 21.17
C PRO A 239 14.27 4.06 21.36
N GLY A 240 14.31 3.18 20.36
CA GLY A 240 15.27 2.08 20.32
C GLY A 240 16.71 2.59 20.45
N LYS A 241 17.53 1.95 21.30
CA LYS A 241 18.92 2.40 21.52
C LYS A 241 19.83 2.09 20.34
N ASN A 242 19.72 0.88 19.81
CA ASN A 242 20.56 0.40 18.71
C ASN A 242 19.72 0.35 17.44
N PRO A 243 20.28 0.72 16.27
CA PRO A 243 19.61 0.53 15.00
C PRO A 243 19.24 -0.93 14.76
N GLU A 244 18.00 -1.18 14.35
CA GLU A 244 17.52 -2.50 13.92
C GLU A 244 16.52 -2.40 12.75
N GLU A 245 16.46 -3.43 11.92
CA GLU A 245 15.51 -3.52 10.81
C GLU A 245 14.23 -4.24 11.30
N ALA A 246 13.21 -3.45 11.66
CA ALA A 246 11.93 -3.96 12.14
C ALA A 246 10.98 -4.33 11.00
N THR A 247 10.52 -5.58 10.93
CA THR A 247 9.44 -5.99 10.04
C THR A 247 8.09 -5.57 10.61
N LEU A 248 7.47 -4.61 9.95
CA LEU A 248 6.16 -4.07 10.25
C LEU A 248 5.06 -4.84 9.51
N ILE A 249 3.94 -5.05 10.18
CA ILE A 249 2.73 -5.70 9.70
C ILE A 249 1.57 -4.72 9.83
N GLY A 250 1.01 -4.31 8.70
CA GLY A 250 -0.15 -3.43 8.62
C GLY A 250 -1.45 -4.23 8.54
N LEU A 251 -2.37 -3.97 9.47
CA LEU A 251 -3.64 -4.66 9.62
C LEU A 251 -4.75 -3.65 9.87
N THR A 252 -5.90 -3.80 9.21
CA THR A 252 -7.10 -3.10 9.66
C THR A 252 -7.66 -3.75 10.93
N VAL A 253 -8.49 -3.02 11.67
CA VAL A 253 -9.24 -3.59 12.80
C VAL A 253 -10.11 -4.77 12.34
N ALA A 254 -10.62 -4.75 11.10
CA ALA A 254 -11.30 -5.88 10.49
C ALA A 254 -10.38 -7.10 10.26
N ASP A 255 -9.14 -6.90 9.82
CA ASP A 255 -8.17 -7.99 9.61
C ASP A 255 -7.79 -8.68 10.93
N LEU A 256 -7.86 -7.96 12.05
CA LEU A 256 -7.73 -8.54 13.40
C LEU A 256 -8.94 -9.42 13.78
N GLY A 257 -10.02 -9.42 13.00
CA GLY A 257 -11.21 -10.25 13.20
C GLY A 257 -12.40 -9.52 13.82
N PHE A 258 -12.31 -8.20 14.01
CA PHE A 258 -13.40 -7.41 14.57
C PHE A 258 -14.35 -6.91 13.47
N LYS A 259 -15.61 -7.38 13.50
CA LYS A 259 -16.66 -6.97 12.55
C LYS A 259 -17.29 -5.61 12.89
N SER A 260 -17.15 -5.19 14.14
CA SER A 260 -17.61 -3.91 14.68
C SER A 260 -16.44 -3.19 15.33
N SER A 261 -16.68 -2.02 15.93
CA SER A 261 -15.63 -1.32 16.64
C SER A 261 -15.01 -2.16 17.76
N ALA A 262 -13.71 -1.95 17.98
CA ALA A 262 -12.92 -2.61 19.01
C ALA A 262 -12.09 -1.58 19.78
N THR A 263 -11.83 -1.83 21.06
CA THR A 263 -11.02 -0.92 21.87
C THR A 263 -9.53 -1.07 21.57
N THR A 264 -8.73 -0.05 21.93
CA THR A 264 -7.26 -0.12 21.83
C THR A 264 -6.70 -1.39 22.48
N ASP A 265 -7.16 -1.73 23.70
CA ASP A 265 -6.73 -2.94 24.40
C ASP A 265 -7.10 -4.23 23.66
N GLN A 266 -8.32 -4.31 23.12
CA GLN A 266 -8.76 -5.49 22.35
C GLN A 266 -7.92 -5.67 21.08
N ILE A 267 -7.59 -4.57 20.40
CA ILE A 267 -6.73 -4.57 19.21
C ILE A 267 -5.32 -5.05 19.58
N TYR A 268 -4.75 -4.55 20.67
CA TYR A 268 -3.39 -4.91 21.10
C TYR A 268 -3.31 -6.37 21.56
N GLU A 269 -4.29 -6.84 22.33
CA GLU A 269 -4.40 -8.24 22.72
C GLU A 269 -4.52 -9.14 21.49
N ARG A 270 -5.34 -8.75 20.51
CA ARG A 270 -5.51 -9.53 19.30
C ARG A 270 -4.23 -9.56 18.45
N ALA A 271 -3.50 -8.45 18.33
CA ALA A 271 -2.20 -8.43 17.67
C ALA A 271 -1.20 -9.38 18.35
N HIS A 272 -1.17 -9.38 19.69
CA HIS A 272 -0.34 -10.30 20.47
C HIS A 272 -0.72 -11.77 20.23
N ILE A 273 -2.02 -12.11 20.24
CA ILE A 273 -2.50 -13.46 19.92
C ILE A 273 -2.06 -13.93 18.53
N LEU A 274 -2.00 -13.03 17.54
CA LEU A 274 -1.52 -13.35 16.19
C LEU A 274 0.02 -13.49 16.11
N GLY A 275 0.73 -13.20 17.19
CA GLY A 275 2.19 -13.32 17.31
C GLY A 275 2.94 -12.03 16.99
N LEU A 276 2.29 -10.87 17.09
CA LEU A 276 2.88 -9.54 16.87
C LEU A 276 3.20 -8.84 18.19
N GLU A 277 4.05 -7.82 18.13
CA GLU A 277 4.41 -6.97 19.25
C GLU A 277 4.05 -5.51 18.97
N LEU A 278 3.90 -4.74 20.05
CA LEU A 278 3.86 -3.29 19.96
C LEU A 278 5.19 -2.75 19.41
N CYS A 279 5.08 -1.74 18.57
CA CYS A 279 6.19 -1.00 17.99
C CYS A 279 6.88 -0.12 19.04
N PRO A 280 8.23 0.00 19.03
CA PRO A 280 8.95 1.07 19.70
C PRO A 280 8.44 2.44 19.25
N ALA A 281 8.51 3.43 20.14
CA ALA A 281 7.90 4.75 19.91
C ALA A 281 8.48 5.49 18.69
N ASP A 282 9.74 5.25 18.36
CA ASP A 282 10.42 5.84 17.20
C ASP A 282 10.06 5.17 15.86
N THR A 283 9.22 4.13 15.88
CA THR A 283 8.70 3.50 14.66
C THR A 283 7.90 4.48 13.81
N GLY A 284 7.03 5.30 14.42
CA GLY A 284 6.22 6.29 13.70
C GLY A 284 7.07 7.28 12.88
N PRO A 285 7.99 8.02 13.53
CA PRO A 285 8.91 8.93 12.85
C PRO A 285 9.76 8.27 11.75
N ASN A 286 10.37 7.11 12.03
CA ASN A 286 11.18 6.41 11.02
C ASN A 286 10.34 5.88 9.87
N TYR A 287 9.10 5.47 10.14
CA TYR A 287 8.19 5.01 9.10
C TYR A 287 7.70 6.16 8.21
N CYS A 288 7.40 7.34 8.78
CA CYS A 288 7.18 8.57 8.00
C CYS A 288 8.33 8.87 7.04
N LEU A 289 9.59 8.75 7.51
CA LEU A 289 10.78 8.99 6.70
C LEU A 289 10.90 8.00 5.53
N LYS A 290 10.56 6.73 5.76
CA LYS A 290 10.62 5.68 4.73
C LYS A 290 9.45 5.75 3.75
N TYR A 291 8.22 5.95 4.23
CA TYR A 291 7.00 5.77 3.46
C TYR A 291 6.58 7.03 2.70
N ARG A 292 7.44 7.43 1.76
CA ARG A 292 7.32 8.70 1.02
C ARG A 292 6.18 8.72 0.01
N ASN A 293 5.77 7.55 -0.49
CA ASN A 293 4.71 7.40 -1.49
C ASN A 293 3.38 7.00 -0.85
N GLN A 294 3.12 7.43 0.38
CA GLN A 294 1.81 7.24 1.03
C GLN A 294 0.69 7.83 0.16
N PRO A 295 -0.40 7.10 -0.14
CA PRO A 295 -1.57 7.64 -0.81
C PRO A 295 -2.22 8.78 -0.02
N LEU A 296 -2.81 9.74 -0.75
CA LEU A 296 -3.61 10.81 -0.16
C LEU A 296 -4.78 10.21 0.66
N ASN A 297 -5.05 10.76 1.83
CA ASN A 297 -6.08 10.31 2.77
C ASN A 297 -5.86 8.90 3.37
N GLU A 298 -4.68 8.29 3.20
CA GLU A 298 -4.33 7.09 3.97
C GLU A 298 -3.89 7.49 5.38
N TRP A 299 -4.47 6.85 6.40
CA TRP A 299 -4.08 7.02 7.80
C TRP A 299 -3.60 5.71 8.40
N ILE A 300 -2.40 5.71 8.97
CA ILE A 300 -1.80 4.53 9.59
C ILE A 300 -1.45 4.85 11.05
N TYR A 301 -2.04 4.10 11.98
CA TYR A 301 -1.80 4.23 13.41
C TYR A 301 -0.70 3.28 13.85
N ILE A 302 0.26 3.76 14.63
CA ILE A 302 1.29 2.90 15.19
C ILE A 302 0.72 2.19 16.42
N GLY A 303 0.71 0.86 16.39
CA GLY A 303 0.44 0.04 17.56
C GLY A 303 1.63 0.11 18.52
N MET A 304 1.69 1.16 19.33
CA MET A 304 2.76 1.43 20.29
C MET A 304 2.20 1.68 21.67
N LYS A 305 3.04 1.59 22.71
CA LYS A 305 2.66 2.10 24.02
C LYS A 305 2.29 3.58 23.90
N GLN A 306 1.14 3.96 24.46
CA GLN A 306 0.68 5.34 24.43
C GLN A 306 1.66 6.25 25.17
N ILE A 307 1.83 7.47 24.66
CA ILE A 307 2.60 8.54 25.27
C ILE A 307 1.67 9.72 25.50
N SER A 308 1.75 10.32 26.68
CA SER A 308 0.96 11.52 26.99
C SER A 308 1.38 12.70 26.09
N ASP A 309 0.42 13.33 25.41
CA ASP A 309 0.63 14.58 24.68
C ASP A 309 0.58 15.81 25.62
N SER A 310 0.63 17.03 25.05
CA SER A 310 0.59 18.28 25.84
C SER A 310 -0.71 18.47 26.62
N ASP A 311 -1.81 17.86 26.18
CA ASP A 311 -3.12 17.95 26.83
C ASP A 311 -3.31 16.83 27.88
N GLY A 312 -2.25 16.03 28.10
CA GLY A 312 -2.24 14.91 29.05
C GLY A 312 -2.93 13.65 28.50
N GLY A 313 -3.26 13.64 27.21
CA GLY A 313 -3.97 12.54 26.57
C GLY A 313 -3.08 11.39 26.15
N PRO A 314 -3.47 10.12 26.37
CA PRO A 314 -2.71 8.96 25.90
C PRO A 314 -2.80 8.86 24.37
N GLY A 315 -1.75 9.29 23.67
CA GLY A 315 -1.68 9.31 22.21
C GLY A 315 -0.81 8.21 21.62
N VAL A 316 -1.09 7.84 20.37
CA VAL A 316 -0.16 7.11 19.50
C VAL A 316 0.16 7.94 18.27
N PHE A 317 1.31 7.67 17.64
CA PHE A 317 1.63 8.31 16.37
C PHE A 317 0.70 7.83 15.25
N ARG A 318 0.34 8.77 14.38
CA ARG A 318 -0.43 8.53 13.15
C ARG A 318 0.31 9.13 11.96
N LEU A 319 0.61 8.29 10.97
CA LEU A 319 1.07 8.73 9.66
C LEU A 319 -0.14 9.16 8.84
N ALA A 320 -0.06 10.29 8.16
CA ALA A 320 -1.08 10.76 7.24
C ALA A 320 -0.46 11.40 6.00
N ARG A 321 -1.21 11.41 4.90
CA ARG A 321 -0.96 12.31 3.78
C ARG A 321 -2.22 13.11 3.51
N ASP A 322 -2.10 14.41 3.70
CA ASP A 322 -3.15 15.38 3.43
C ASP A 322 -2.75 16.20 2.18
N ASP A 323 -3.59 17.15 1.77
CA ASP A 323 -3.37 17.93 0.52
C ASP A 323 -2.04 18.71 0.53
N ASP A 324 -1.53 19.06 1.71
CA ASP A 324 -0.28 19.79 1.92
C ASP A 324 0.93 18.88 2.24
N GLY A 325 0.78 17.57 2.08
CA GLY A 325 1.88 16.61 2.07
C GLY A 325 1.83 15.56 3.18
N LEU A 326 3.00 15.03 3.51
CA LEU A 326 3.15 13.95 4.49
C LEU A 326 3.21 14.52 5.91
N TRP A 327 2.53 13.86 6.84
CA TRP A 327 2.42 14.29 8.23
C TRP A 327 2.71 13.20 9.24
N LEU A 328 3.36 13.60 10.33
CA LEU A 328 3.33 12.90 11.61
C LEU A 328 2.35 13.60 12.57
N HIS A 329 1.26 12.90 12.88
CA HIS A 329 0.24 13.30 13.82
C HIS A 329 0.24 12.47 15.10
N VAL A 330 -0.58 12.90 16.04
CA VAL A 330 -1.00 12.15 17.21
C VAL A 330 -2.48 11.82 17.07
N TYR A 331 -2.88 10.67 17.57
CA TYR A 331 -4.28 10.34 17.74
C TYR A 331 -4.54 9.79 19.14
N TRP A 332 -5.64 10.23 19.75
CA TRP A 332 -6.07 9.79 21.06
C TRP A 332 -6.37 8.28 21.05
N ALA A 333 -5.71 7.54 21.93
CA ALA A 333 -5.71 6.07 21.91
C ALA A 333 -5.78 5.50 23.32
N SER A 334 -6.60 6.10 24.20
CA SER A 334 -6.84 5.54 25.54
C SER A 334 -7.23 4.05 25.46
N PRO A 335 -6.94 3.23 26.48
CA PRO A 335 -7.25 1.80 26.49
C PRO A 335 -8.66 1.42 26.01
N GLY A 336 -9.68 2.16 26.45
CA GLY A 336 -11.09 1.98 26.07
C GLY A 336 -11.55 2.73 24.81
N HIS A 337 -10.66 3.44 24.10
CA HIS A 337 -11.04 4.17 22.89
C HIS A 337 -11.43 3.18 21.78
N ALA A 338 -12.59 3.38 21.15
CA ALA A 338 -13.14 2.49 20.15
C ALA A 338 -12.72 2.90 18.73
N TRP A 339 -12.24 1.94 17.95
CA TRP A 339 -11.74 2.13 16.59
C TRP A 339 -12.68 1.51 15.56
N ASN A 340 -12.82 2.16 14.40
CA ASN A 340 -13.62 1.62 13.30
C ASN A 340 -12.90 0.40 12.65
N PRO A 341 -13.63 -0.64 12.19
CA PRO A 341 -13.07 -1.76 11.44
C PRO A 341 -12.14 -1.39 10.28
N ALA A 342 -12.34 -0.25 9.63
CA ALA A 342 -11.50 0.23 8.53
C ALA A 342 -10.19 0.91 8.96
N HIS A 343 -10.02 1.26 10.25
CA HIS A 343 -8.80 1.90 10.72
C HIS A 343 -7.61 0.94 10.65
N GLY A 344 -6.49 1.39 10.07
CA GLY A 344 -5.28 0.61 9.88
C GLY A 344 -4.26 0.82 11.00
N PHE A 345 -3.83 -0.26 11.63
CA PHE A 345 -2.74 -0.29 12.60
C PHE A 345 -1.48 -0.94 12.01
N VAL A 346 -0.33 -0.52 12.51
CA VAL A 346 0.95 -1.18 12.26
C VAL A 346 1.55 -1.69 13.55
N PHE A 347 1.83 -2.99 13.56
CA PHE A 347 2.56 -3.70 14.61
C PHE A 347 3.86 -4.24 14.03
N ARG A 348 4.69 -4.88 14.85
CA ARG A 348 5.94 -5.50 14.38
C ARG A 348 6.01 -6.99 14.68
N LEU A 349 6.84 -7.70 13.91
CA LEU A 349 7.31 -9.03 14.31
C LEU A 349 8.28 -8.92 15.52
N PRO A 350 8.35 -9.94 16.39
CA PRO A 350 9.33 -10.02 17.47
C PRO A 350 10.78 -9.89 16.99
N ALA A 351 11.60 -9.10 17.72
CA ALA A 351 13.00 -8.82 17.34
C ALA A 351 13.86 -10.09 17.16
N GLY A 352 13.61 -11.15 17.94
CA GLY A 352 14.33 -12.42 17.84
C GLY A 352 14.19 -13.15 16.49
N ARG A 353 13.19 -12.78 15.68
CA ARG A 353 12.96 -13.33 14.33
C ARG A 353 13.70 -12.54 13.22
N GLN A 354 14.23 -11.36 13.53
CA GLN A 354 14.80 -10.44 12.53
C GLN A 354 16.33 -10.55 12.39
N VAL A 355 17.02 -11.10 13.40
CA VAL A 355 18.49 -11.21 13.46
C VAL A 355 19.06 -12.04 12.29
N SER A 356 18.30 -13.00 11.76
CA SER A 356 18.67 -13.83 10.60
C SER A 356 18.82 -13.01 9.31
N ALA A 357 17.93 -12.04 9.06
CA ALA A 357 17.93 -11.26 7.83
C ALA A 357 19.07 -10.22 7.81
N PHE A 358 19.30 -9.53 8.93
CA PHE A 358 20.34 -8.50 9.06
C PHE A 358 21.75 -9.09 8.97
N ALA A 359 22.00 -10.21 9.65
CA ALA A 359 23.28 -10.91 9.62
C ALA A 359 23.62 -11.46 8.23
N ARG A 360 22.62 -11.98 7.49
CA ARG A 360 22.80 -12.43 6.09
C ARG A 360 23.09 -11.28 5.14
N ARG A 361 22.44 -10.12 5.30
CA ARG A 361 22.66 -8.93 4.45
C ARG A 361 24.04 -8.29 4.64
N LEU A 362 24.64 -8.45 5.82
CA LEU A 362 25.99 -7.97 6.15
C LEU A 362 27.08 -9.05 6.02
N GLY A 363 26.75 -10.28 5.61
CA GLY A 363 27.73 -11.37 5.50
C GLY A 363 28.34 -11.84 6.82
N LEU A 364 27.71 -11.52 7.96
CA LEU A 364 28.19 -11.88 9.29
C LEU A 364 27.60 -13.24 9.68
N ARG A 365 28.43 -14.29 9.80
CA ARG A 365 27.98 -15.60 10.28
C ARG A 365 27.65 -15.53 11.78
N SER A 366 26.48 -16.03 12.16
CA SER A 366 26.15 -16.27 13.56
C SER A 366 27.07 -17.35 14.14
N HIS A 367 27.87 -17.00 15.15
CA HIS A 367 28.54 -17.97 16.01
C HIS A 367 27.61 -18.30 17.18
N SER A 368 26.77 -19.33 17.03
CA SER A 368 26.19 -20.02 18.18
C SER A 368 27.24 -21.01 18.70
N GLY A 369 27.97 -20.60 19.74
CA GLY A 369 28.88 -21.48 20.47
C GLY A 369 28.10 -22.35 21.45
N GLU A 370 27.80 -23.59 21.06
CA GLU A 370 27.61 -24.68 22.01
C GLU A 370 28.99 -25.26 22.34
N GLY A 371 29.33 -25.28 23.63
CA GLY A 371 30.62 -25.76 24.11
C GLY A 371 30.55 -26.23 25.55
N GLY A 372 29.80 -27.31 25.78
CA GLY A 372 29.81 -28.06 27.02
C GLY A 372 29.89 -29.55 26.75
N SER A 373 31.06 -30.17 26.96
CA SER A 373 31.19 -31.52 27.53
C SER A 373 32.65 -31.92 27.75
N GLU A 374 32.91 -32.24 29.02
CA GLU A 374 33.80 -33.27 29.55
C GLU A 374 34.98 -33.76 28.70
N LEU A 375 36.21 -33.45 29.15
CA LEU A 375 37.35 -34.35 28.95
C LEU A 375 37.59 -35.19 30.22
N ARG A 376 37.12 -36.44 30.17
CA ARG A 376 37.63 -37.52 31.03
C ARG A 376 39.03 -37.93 30.58
N ARG A 377 39.87 -38.11 31.60
CA ARG A 377 41.20 -38.74 31.64
C ARG A 377 41.44 -39.84 30.59
N THR A 378 42.58 -39.76 29.90
CA THR A 378 43.43 -40.93 29.63
C THR A 378 44.89 -40.59 29.96
N LYS A 379 45.52 -41.45 30.76
CA LYS A 379 46.96 -41.48 31.01
C LYS A 379 47.62 -42.25 29.85
N SER A 380 48.76 -41.77 29.34
CA SER A 380 49.89 -42.65 29.09
C SER A 380 51.19 -41.84 29.08
N ALA A 381 52.20 -42.40 29.76
CA ALA A 381 53.53 -41.85 29.94
C ALA A 381 54.40 -42.14 28.72
N SER A 382 55.38 -41.27 28.43
CA SER A 382 56.82 -41.60 28.46
C SER A 382 57.70 -40.58 27.74
N SER A 383 58.85 -40.26 28.38
CA SER A 383 60.19 -40.06 27.78
C SER A 383 60.43 -38.77 26.96
N LEU A 384 61.53 -38.00 27.05
CA LEU A 384 62.79 -37.98 27.83
C LEU A 384 63.60 -36.76 27.30
N ARG A 385 64.41 -36.11 28.17
CA ARG A 385 65.56 -35.22 27.86
C ARG A 385 65.17 -33.84 27.30
N ARG A 386 65.75 -32.71 27.73
CA ARG A 386 67.02 -32.42 28.41
C ARG A 386 66.86 -31.18 29.27
#